data_AF-A0A8H6C664-F1
#
_entry.id   AF-A0A8H6C664-F1
#
_cell.length_a   1.000
_cell.length_b   1.000
_cell.length_c   1.000
_cell.angle_alpha   90.00
_cell.angle_beta   90.00
_cell.angle_gamma   90.00
#
_symmetry.space_group_name_H-M   'P 1'
#
loop_
_entity.id
_entity.type
_entity.pdbx_description
1 polymer ?
#
loop_
_entity_poly.entity_id
_entity_poly.type
_entity_poly.pdbx_seq_one_letter_code
_entity_poly.pdbx_strand_id
1 'polypeptide(L)'
;MKDFHQGKITLDDIILNTKLVSQNSNIDLQSFGDSLIFQILHTISMNGDIKRTEELITSHFIYKSLSNMDHGLSKELCIKIIESYCYYKPNNIKSSSSYIPDNSVKEILSLIDVMLDNQKDLSSIDFFECMNYKFKNWTITSFNENKSDSQQQHQEEEEEEEEDKKELPLLQGNKNLHNSEYGIILANLSNLHEFINIHMNYMDENNHKLKTKTIFINCLLNHIMIFLNHSGIVSLLKNLHYLKGSSIIITNNYLDSISWKLILKSLSDSTSKKCGKIYYNYLKTRQNDIEITPMMYSQLIMTCMNGDSNGYFHDVLFYIIEYFKQYSKLSSEIKGVLDYGGQYDINVKTLLDNIINWQNSNENIEILLSKLKDIQLKPIDNPIKRQYLEKYDSRDSETLMKIFQ
;
A
#
# COMPACT_ATOMS: atom_id res chain seq x y z
N MET A 1 32.65 -46.37 -24.32
CA MET A 1 32.15 -46.46 -22.92
C MET A 1 32.82 -47.64 -22.22
N LYS A 2 34.12 -47.52 -21.98
CA LYS A 2 34.87 -48.37 -21.03
C LYS A 2 35.16 -47.45 -19.85
N ASP A 3 34.97 -47.95 -18.63
CA ASP A 3 35.22 -47.28 -17.33
C ASP A 3 33.99 -46.91 -16.47
N PHE A 4 32.80 -47.46 -16.76
CA PHE A 4 31.69 -47.44 -15.79
C PHE A 4 31.27 -48.86 -15.44
N HIS A 5 31.68 -49.34 -14.26
CA HIS A 5 31.11 -50.55 -13.67
C HIS A 5 29.74 -50.19 -13.09
N GLN A 6 28.69 -50.74 -13.72
CA GLN A 6 27.26 -50.58 -13.41
C GLN A 6 26.68 -49.22 -13.82
N GLY A 7 26.07 -49.17 -15.01
CA GLY A 7 25.41 -48.01 -15.60
C GLY A 7 24.17 -47.51 -14.84
N LYS A 8 24.36 -46.93 -13.66
CA LYS A 8 23.40 -46.04 -13.01
C LYS A 8 24.13 -44.77 -12.64
N ILE A 9 23.75 -43.67 -13.27
CA ILE A 9 24.13 -42.32 -12.85
C ILE A 9 23.24 -41.99 -11.66
N THR A 10 23.82 -41.79 -10.48
CA THR A 10 23.10 -41.25 -9.33
C THR A 10 23.23 -39.72 -9.30
N LEU A 11 22.25 -39.03 -8.71
CA LEU A 11 22.27 -37.56 -8.56
C LEU A 11 23.54 -37.07 -7.84
N ASP A 12 24.07 -37.90 -6.94
CA ASP A 12 25.32 -37.64 -6.21
C ASP A 12 26.55 -37.65 -7.14
N ASP A 13 26.54 -38.44 -8.22
CA ASP A 13 27.61 -38.47 -9.23
C ASP A 13 27.62 -37.22 -10.13
N ILE A 14 26.48 -36.52 -10.25
CA ILE A 14 26.37 -35.27 -11.03
C ILE A 14 26.85 -34.08 -10.19
N ILE A 15 26.61 -34.10 -8.89
CA ILE A 15 26.96 -33.01 -7.96
C ILE A 15 28.45 -33.05 -7.58
N LEU A 16 29.06 -34.23 -7.46
CA LEU A 16 30.44 -34.37 -6.97
C LEU A 16 31.52 -34.44 -8.07
N ASN A 17 31.16 -34.64 -9.34
CA ASN A 17 32.13 -34.91 -10.40
C ASN A 17 32.55 -33.64 -11.15
N THR A 18 33.29 -32.78 -10.44
CA THR A 18 33.91 -31.54 -10.95
C THR A 18 34.94 -31.74 -12.08
N LYS A 19 35.31 -32.99 -12.41
CA LYS A 19 36.28 -33.27 -13.50
C LYS A 19 35.68 -33.25 -14.91
N LEU A 20 34.36 -33.37 -15.07
CA LEU A 20 33.70 -33.23 -16.37
C LEU A 20 33.31 -31.77 -16.71
N VAL A 21 33.44 -30.87 -15.75
CA VAL A 21 33.03 -29.45 -15.83
C VAL A 21 34.04 -28.59 -16.62
N SER A 22 35.17 -29.14 -17.05
CA SER A 22 36.25 -28.36 -17.68
C SER A 22 36.13 -28.13 -19.19
N GLN A 23 35.11 -28.66 -19.87
CA GLN A 23 35.00 -28.55 -21.34
C GLN A 23 33.60 -28.11 -21.80
N ASN A 24 33.43 -26.78 -21.88
CA ASN A 24 32.56 -26.07 -22.84
C ASN A 24 31.01 -26.06 -22.70
N SER A 25 30.42 -26.04 -21.48
CA SER A 25 28.96 -25.78 -21.35
C SER A 25 28.46 -25.18 -20.01
N ASN A 26 29.28 -24.40 -19.29
CA ASN A 26 29.00 -24.05 -17.89
C ASN A 26 28.05 -22.87 -17.61
N ILE A 27 27.54 -22.14 -18.61
CA ILE A 27 26.72 -20.95 -18.34
C ILE A 27 25.24 -21.33 -18.11
N ASP A 28 24.75 -22.39 -18.77
CA ASP A 28 23.31 -22.73 -18.74
C ASP A 28 22.91 -23.66 -17.59
N LEU A 29 23.79 -24.54 -17.11
CA LEU A 29 23.48 -25.47 -16.02
C LEU A 29 23.59 -24.84 -14.63
N GLN A 30 24.56 -23.95 -14.42
CA GLN A 30 24.71 -23.22 -13.16
C GLN A 30 23.58 -22.20 -12.96
N SER A 31 23.19 -21.49 -14.04
CA SER A 31 22.04 -20.59 -14.02
C SER A 31 20.71 -21.32 -13.82
N PHE A 32 20.54 -22.50 -14.41
CA PHE A 32 19.37 -23.35 -14.18
C PHE A 32 19.29 -23.85 -12.73
N GLY A 33 20.41 -24.25 -12.15
CA GLY A 33 20.50 -24.64 -10.73
C GLY A 33 20.18 -23.49 -9.78
N ASP A 34 20.74 -22.30 -10.03
CA ASP A 34 20.49 -21.12 -9.19
C ASP A 34 19.03 -20.63 -9.30
N SER A 35 18.44 -20.66 -10.51
CA SER A 35 17.02 -20.34 -10.69
C SER A 35 16.10 -21.31 -9.96
N LEU A 36 16.39 -22.62 -9.99
CA LEU A 36 15.60 -23.62 -9.26
C LEU A 36 15.75 -23.45 -7.75
N ILE A 37 16.98 -23.20 -7.26
CA ILE A 37 17.22 -22.97 -5.84
C ILE A 37 16.54 -21.70 -5.36
N PHE A 38 16.50 -20.65 -6.18
CA PHE A 38 15.74 -19.44 -5.89
C PHE A 38 14.22 -19.70 -5.86
N GLN A 39 13.68 -20.54 -6.74
CA GLN A 39 12.27 -20.95 -6.69
C GLN A 39 11.95 -21.80 -5.45
N ILE A 40 12.88 -22.66 -5.03
CA ILE A 40 12.77 -23.41 -3.78
C ILE A 40 12.78 -22.44 -2.60
N LEU A 41 13.70 -21.48 -2.57
CA LEU A 41 13.77 -20.44 -1.56
C LEU A 41 12.45 -19.64 -1.48
N HIS A 42 11.92 -19.22 -2.63
CA HIS A 42 10.62 -18.56 -2.73
C HIS A 42 9.48 -19.41 -2.13
N THR A 43 9.51 -20.72 -2.34
CA THR A 43 8.48 -21.61 -1.82
C THR A 43 8.60 -21.77 -0.30
N ILE A 44 9.83 -21.87 0.21
CA ILE A 44 10.11 -21.98 1.65
C ILE A 44 9.75 -20.68 2.37
N SER A 45 10.09 -19.51 1.80
CA SER A 45 9.75 -18.21 2.38
C SER A 45 8.24 -17.98 2.41
N MET A 46 7.51 -18.33 1.35
CA MET A 46 6.04 -18.25 1.31
C MET A 46 5.35 -19.18 2.32
N ASN A 47 5.98 -20.30 2.66
CA ASN A 47 5.49 -21.19 3.71
C ASN A 47 5.83 -20.69 5.14
N GLY A 48 6.57 -19.58 5.26
CA GLY A 48 6.96 -19.01 6.53
C GLY A 48 8.01 -19.81 7.29
N ASP A 49 8.81 -20.66 6.64
CA ASP A 49 9.87 -21.42 7.31
C ASP A 49 11.15 -20.57 7.40
N ILE A 50 11.27 -19.80 8.48
CA ILE A 50 12.41 -18.90 8.72
C ILE A 50 13.72 -19.69 8.73
N LYS A 51 13.78 -20.79 9.49
CA LYS A 51 15.02 -21.55 9.70
C LYS A 51 15.58 -22.10 8.40
N ARG A 52 14.73 -22.70 7.56
CA ARG A 52 15.17 -23.23 6.26
C ARG A 52 15.49 -22.14 5.26
N THR A 53 14.78 -21.00 5.30
CA THR A 53 15.09 -19.82 4.50
C THR A 53 16.51 -19.32 4.81
N GLU A 54 16.83 -19.13 6.09
CA GLU A 54 18.16 -18.68 6.53
C GLU A 54 19.26 -19.70 6.24
N GLU A 55 19.00 -20.99 6.48
CA GLU A 55 19.94 -22.07 6.18
C GLU A 55 20.26 -22.14 4.69
N LEU A 56 19.26 -22.03 3.80
CA LEU A 56 19.45 -22.07 2.35
C LEU A 56 20.21 -20.83 1.84
N ILE A 57 19.89 -19.66 2.36
CA ILE A 57 20.60 -18.42 2.03
C ILE A 57 22.06 -18.50 2.48
N THR A 58 22.29 -18.94 3.71
CA THR A 58 23.63 -19.04 4.27
C THR A 58 24.45 -20.10 3.53
N SER A 59 23.89 -21.30 3.35
CA SER A 59 24.58 -22.45 2.73
C SER A 59 24.87 -22.27 1.25
N HIS A 60 23.91 -21.76 0.47
CA HIS A 60 24.03 -21.69 -0.99
C HIS A 60 24.50 -20.34 -1.49
N PHE A 61 23.96 -19.24 -0.96
CA PHE A 61 24.22 -17.91 -1.51
C PHE A 61 25.39 -17.20 -0.81
N ILE A 62 25.52 -17.30 0.51
CA ILE A 62 26.63 -16.66 1.24
C ILE A 62 27.94 -17.39 1.01
N TYR A 63 27.99 -18.73 1.12
CA TYR A 63 29.24 -19.46 0.84
C TYR A 63 29.70 -19.35 -0.62
N LYS A 64 28.78 -19.28 -1.58
CA LYS A 64 29.09 -19.05 -3.01
C LYS A 64 29.53 -17.62 -3.31
N SER A 65 28.97 -16.64 -2.62
CA SER A 65 29.44 -15.24 -2.67
C SER A 65 30.85 -15.10 -2.07
N LEU A 66 31.11 -15.77 -0.94
CA LEU A 66 32.44 -15.81 -0.31
C LEU A 66 33.49 -16.50 -1.19
N SER A 67 33.12 -17.51 -1.97
CA SER A 67 34.03 -18.15 -2.93
C SER A 67 34.27 -17.30 -4.19
N ASN A 68 33.33 -16.43 -4.56
CA ASN A 68 33.37 -15.65 -5.81
C ASN A 68 33.75 -14.18 -5.63
N MET A 69 34.06 -13.72 -4.40
CA MET A 69 34.43 -12.33 -4.09
C MET A 69 33.44 -11.25 -4.54
N ASP A 70 32.18 -11.60 -4.82
CA ASP A 70 31.15 -10.64 -5.21
C ASP A 70 30.22 -10.31 -4.03
N HIS A 71 29.95 -9.01 -3.91
CA HIS A 71 29.32 -8.30 -2.80
C HIS A 71 28.00 -8.88 -2.26
N GLY A 72 27.94 -9.03 -0.94
CA GLY A 72 26.76 -8.79 -0.09
C GLY A 72 25.48 -9.62 -0.32
N LEU A 73 24.58 -9.61 0.66
CA LEU A 73 23.24 -10.21 0.52
C LEU A 73 22.47 -9.42 -0.54
N SER A 74 21.99 -10.03 -1.64
CA SER A 74 21.26 -9.33 -2.70
C SER A 74 19.89 -8.83 -2.23
N LYS A 75 19.35 -7.79 -2.90
CA LYS A 75 18.02 -7.22 -2.60
C LYS A 75 16.93 -8.30 -2.55
N GLU A 76 16.92 -9.21 -3.53
CA GLU A 76 15.92 -10.28 -3.63
C GLU A 76 15.99 -11.25 -2.45
N LEU A 77 17.21 -11.59 -1.99
CA LEU A 77 17.40 -12.44 -0.83
C LEU A 77 16.91 -11.76 0.46
N CYS A 78 17.19 -10.45 0.64
CA CYS A 78 16.64 -9.68 1.76
C CYS A 78 15.10 -9.73 1.80
N ILE A 79 14.46 -9.60 0.63
CA ILE A 79 13.00 -9.68 0.51
C ILE A 79 12.51 -11.05 0.95
N LYS A 80 13.16 -12.14 0.51
CA LYS A 80 12.76 -13.51 0.89
C LYS A 80 12.94 -13.83 2.38
N ILE A 81 13.95 -13.25 3.04
CA ILE A 81 14.08 -13.35 4.49
C ILE A 81 12.88 -12.67 5.15
N ILE A 82 12.64 -11.39 4.86
CA ILE A 82 11.53 -10.62 5.47
C ILE A 82 10.18 -11.29 5.18
N GLU A 83 9.99 -11.79 3.97
CA GLU A 83 8.80 -12.54 3.55
C GLU A 83 8.57 -13.78 4.43
N SER A 84 9.62 -14.55 4.74
CA SER A 84 9.51 -15.71 5.63
C SER A 84 9.07 -15.34 7.05
N TYR A 85 9.54 -14.21 7.59
CA TYR A 85 9.10 -13.69 8.88
C TYR A 85 7.64 -13.20 8.85
N CYS A 86 7.21 -12.61 7.74
CA CYS A 86 5.82 -12.19 7.54
C CYS A 86 4.85 -13.38 7.48
N TYR A 87 5.22 -14.48 6.82
CA TYR A 87 4.38 -15.68 6.72
C TYR A 87 4.55 -16.67 7.87
N TYR A 88 5.55 -16.46 8.74
CA TYR A 88 5.79 -17.32 9.90
C TYR A 88 4.56 -17.35 10.81
N LYS A 89 4.02 -18.56 10.98
CA LYS A 89 3.01 -18.88 11.98
C LYS A 89 3.70 -19.62 13.12
N PRO A 90 3.74 -19.05 14.34
CA PRO A 90 4.22 -19.80 15.48
C PRO A 90 3.33 -21.02 15.69
N ASN A 91 3.89 -22.21 15.45
CA ASN A 91 3.29 -23.49 15.82
C ASN A 91 3.27 -23.57 17.35
N ASN A 92 2.31 -22.91 18.02
CA ASN A 92 1.82 -23.15 19.39
C ASN A 92 1.08 -21.92 19.97
N ILE A 93 -0.07 -21.55 19.42
CA ILE A 93 -1.15 -21.00 20.25
C ILE A 93 -2.07 -22.17 20.64
N LYS A 94 -1.48 -23.22 21.22
CA LYS A 94 -2.24 -24.22 21.95
C LYS A 94 -2.18 -23.83 23.42
N SER A 95 -3.29 -23.28 23.90
CA SER A 95 -3.72 -23.42 25.29
C SER A 95 -2.64 -23.17 26.34
N SER A 96 -2.22 -21.93 26.52
CA SER A 96 -1.77 -21.48 27.84
C SER A 96 -2.18 -20.03 28.02
N SER A 97 -2.85 -19.78 29.14
CA SER A 97 -3.48 -18.53 29.60
C SER A 97 -2.49 -17.40 29.91
N SER A 98 -1.35 -17.36 29.24
CA SER A 98 -0.34 -16.32 29.38
C SER A 98 -0.44 -15.34 28.23
N TYR A 99 -0.75 -14.08 28.57
CA TYR A 99 -0.65 -12.91 27.71
C TYR A 99 0.79 -12.78 27.16
N ILE A 100 1.08 -13.42 26.04
CA ILE A 100 2.36 -13.25 25.34
C ILE A 100 2.13 -12.17 24.28
N PRO A 101 2.76 -10.99 24.40
CA PRO A 101 2.61 -9.91 23.41
C PRO A 101 3.12 -10.36 22.04
N ASP A 102 2.36 -10.06 20.99
CA ASP A 102 2.75 -10.35 19.61
C ASP A 102 3.87 -9.38 19.19
N ASN A 103 5.12 -9.83 19.34
CA ASN A 103 6.31 -9.07 18.97
C ASN A 103 6.73 -9.29 17.50
N SER A 104 6.00 -10.08 16.74
CA SER A 104 6.46 -10.53 15.42
C SER A 104 6.59 -9.38 14.40
N VAL A 105 5.76 -8.35 14.47
CA VAL A 105 5.91 -7.15 13.64
C VAL A 105 7.13 -6.32 14.08
N LYS A 106 7.44 -6.26 15.38
CA LYS A 106 8.64 -5.57 15.90
C LYS A 106 9.93 -6.23 15.41
N GLU A 107 9.96 -7.56 15.37
CA GLU A 107 11.07 -8.34 14.80
C GLU A 107 11.27 -8.03 13.32
N ILE A 108 10.19 -8.00 12.53
CA ILE A 108 10.24 -7.62 11.11
C ILE A 108 10.77 -6.20 10.93
N LEU A 109 10.32 -5.25 11.76
CA LEU A 109 10.78 -3.86 11.68
C LEU A 109 12.27 -3.72 12.00
N SER A 110 12.78 -4.48 12.97
CA SER A 110 14.21 -4.53 13.29
C SER A 110 15.02 -5.12 12.14
N LEU A 111 14.50 -6.19 11.53
CA LEU A 111 15.14 -6.83 10.39
C LEU A 111 15.23 -5.87 9.19
N ILE A 112 14.14 -5.14 8.89
CA ILE A 112 14.15 -4.10 7.85
C ILE A 112 15.20 -3.04 8.16
N ASP A 113 15.29 -2.57 9.41
CA ASP A 113 16.25 -1.54 9.81
C ASP A 113 17.70 -1.98 9.57
N VAL A 114 18.05 -3.20 9.96
CA VAL A 114 19.38 -3.79 9.74
C VAL A 114 19.66 -3.99 8.24
N MET A 115 18.68 -4.49 7.48
CA MET A 115 18.86 -4.76 6.05
C MET A 115 19.07 -3.48 5.24
N LEU A 116 18.57 -2.34 5.69
CA LEU A 116 18.78 -1.05 5.04
C LEU A 116 20.24 -0.55 5.12
N ASP A 117 21.08 -1.05 6.03
CA ASP A 117 22.52 -0.74 6.02
C ASP A 117 23.24 -1.40 4.85
N ASN A 118 22.80 -2.60 4.48
CA ASN A 118 23.41 -3.40 3.43
C ASN A 118 22.75 -3.17 2.07
N GLN A 119 21.45 -2.86 2.04
CA GLN A 119 20.65 -2.73 0.82
C GLN A 119 19.81 -1.45 0.84
N LYS A 120 20.40 -0.36 0.35
CA LYS A 120 19.75 0.96 0.30
C LYS A 120 18.59 1.04 -0.71
N ASP A 121 18.47 0.09 -1.64
CA ASP A 121 17.44 0.08 -2.68
C ASP A 121 16.13 -0.64 -2.28
N LEU A 122 16.03 -1.09 -1.03
CA LEU A 122 14.78 -1.62 -0.50
C LEU A 122 13.72 -0.51 -0.43
N SER A 123 12.52 -0.82 -0.91
CA SER A 123 11.37 0.07 -0.96
C SER A 123 10.16 -0.58 -0.29
N SER A 124 9.15 0.21 0.06
CA SER A 124 7.93 -0.33 0.66
C SER A 124 7.15 -1.25 -0.29
N ILE A 125 7.26 -1.02 -1.61
CA ILE A 125 6.56 -1.81 -2.63
C ILE A 125 6.98 -3.28 -2.57
N ASP A 126 8.26 -3.52 -2.25
CA ASP A 126 8.82 -4.87 -2.13
C ASP A 126 8.18 -5.69 -0.99
N PHE A 127 7.51 -5.02 -0.03
CA PHE A 127 6.95 -5.65 1.18
C PHE A 127 5.44 -5.60 1.28
N PHE A 128 4.74 -4.98 0.32
CA PHE A 128 3.29 -4.77 0.41
C PHE A 128 2.49 -6.05 0.62
N GLU A 129 2.79 -7.10 -0.15
CA GLU A 129 2.04 -8.35 -0.08
C GLU A 129 2.27 -9.09 1.25
N CYS A 130 3.54 -9.28 1.63
CA CYS A 130 3.89 -10.03 2.83
C CYS A 130 3.49 -9.27 4.11
N MET A 131 3.67 -7.95 4.17
CA MET A 131 3.22 -7.14 5.30
C MET A 131 1.69 -7.07 5.40
N ASN A 132 0.96 -7.05 4.27
CA ASN A 132 -0.50 -7.14 4.30
C ASN A 132 -0.98 -8.44 4.95
N TYR A 133 -0.34 -9.56 4.59
CA TYR A 133 -0.62 -10.84 5.23
C TYR A 133 -0.34 -10.77 6.73
N LYS A 134 0.80 -10.20 7.11
CA LYS A 134 1.18 -10.09 8.52
C LYS A 134 0.20 -9.26 9.32
N PHE A 135 -0.16 -8.08 8.83
CA PHE A 135 -1.13 -7.18 9.47
C PHE A 135 -2.53 -7.80 9.57
N LYS A 136 -2.95 -8.57 8.55
CA LYS A 136 -4.24 -9.28 8.59
C LYS A 136 -4.29 -10.33 9.70
N ASN A 137 -3.16 -10.94 10.03
CA ASN A 137 -3.04 -12.01 11.03
C ASN A 137 -2.43 -11.53 12.36
N TRP A 138 -2.28 -10.22 12.56
CA TRP A 138 -1.75 -9.67 13.79
C TRP A 138 -2.72 -9.94 14.94
N THR A 139 -2.25 -10.52 16.04
CA THR A 139 -3.10 -10.81 17.20
C THR A 139 -3.07 -9.65 18.19
N ILE A 140 -4.24 -9.16 18.56
CA ILE A 140 -4.35 -8.14 19.61
C ILE A 140 -3.86 -8.79 20.90
N THR A 141 -2.87 -8.17 21.50
CA THR A 141 -2.32 -8.59 22.78
C THR A 141 -2.47 -7.48 23.80
N SER A 142 -3.71 -7.03 24.08
CA SER A 142 -4.06 -6.48 25.41
C SER A 142 -5.54 -6.11 25.63
N PHE A 143 -5.99 -6.40 26.85
CA PHE A 143 -6.99 -5.70 27.71
C PHE A 143 -8.46 -5.49 27.31
N ASN A 144 -8.84 -5.47 26.03
CA ASN A 144 -10.21 -5.06 25.66
C ASN A 144 -11.22 -6.18 25.39
N GLU A 145 -10.82 -7.46 25.35
CA GLU A 145 -11.80 -8.57 25.28
C GLU A 145 -12.76 -8.54 26.49
N ASN A 146 -12.25 -8.15 27.66
CA ASN A 146 -13.08 -7.98 28.87
C ASN A 146 -13.92 -6.69 28.88
N LYS A 147 -13.75 -5.77 27.91
CA LYS A 147 -14.61 -4.60 27.75
C LYS A 147 -15.65 -4.79 26.65
N SER A 148 -15.32 -5.47 25.56
CA SER A 148 -16.29 -5.79 24.51
C SER A 148 -17.38 -6.74 24.99
N ASP A 149 -17.05 -7.72 25.82
CA ASP A 149 -18.05 -8.66 26.36
C ASP A 149 -18.93 -7.99 27.45
N SER A 150 -18.37 -7.04 28.21
CA SER A 150 -19.12 -6.28 29.23
C SER A 150 -19.92 -5.08 28.68
N GLN A 151 -19.58 -4.59 27.48
CA GLN A 151 -20.35 -3.54 26.79
C GLN A 151 -21.44 -4.12 25.88
N GLN A 152 -21.28 -5.35 25.37
CA GLN A 152 -22.36 -6.07 24.71
C GLN A 152 -23.50 -6.42 25.67
N GLN A 153 -23.21 -6.72 26.95
CA GLN A 153 -24.26 -6.98 27.95
C GLN A 153 -24.94 -5.73 28.53
N HIS A 154 -24.40 -4.52 28.30
CA HIS A 154 -25.04 -3.27 28.77
C HIS A 154 -25.63 -2.41 27.65
N GLN A 155 -25.38 -2.72 26.37
CA GLN A 155 -26.06 -2.06 25.25
C GLN A 155 -27.31 -2.81 24.78
N GLU A 156 -27.50 -4.07 25.17
CA GLU A 156 -28.72 -4.83 24.83
C GLU A 156 -29.95 -4.47 25.69
N GLU A 157 -29.80 -3.63 26.73
CA GLU A 157 -30.91 -3.26 27.63
C GLU A 157 -31.36 -1.78 27.58
N GLU A 158 -30.73 -0.89 26.79
CA GLU A 158 -31.13 0.54 26.76
C GLU A 158 -31.31 1.20 25.38
N GLU A 159 -31.22 0.49 24.25
CA GLU A 159 -31.56 1.06 22.93
C GLU A 159 -32.62 0.23 22.17
N GLU A 160 -33.80 0.09 22.78
CA GLU A 160 -35.06 -0.03 22.02
C GLU A 160 -35.56 1.38 21.65
N GLU A 161 -34.88 2.06 20.73
CA GLU A 161 -35.51 3.13 19.94
C GLU A 161 -35.19 2.91 18.46
N GLU A 162 -36.27 2.84 17.68
CA GLU A 162 -36.30 2.61 16.24
C GLU A 162 -35.43 3.62 15.46
N GLU A 163 -34.30 3.19 14.87
CA GLU A 163 -33.77 3.84 13.67
C GLU A 163 -33.28 2.81 12.65
N ASP A 164 -33.73 3.04 11.41
CA ASP A 164 -33.58 2.21 10.22
C ASP A 164 -32.23 1.50 10.08
N LYS A 165 -32.29 0.17 9.96
CA LYS A 165 -31.24 -0.68 9.39
C LYS A 165 -30.97 -0.27 7.93
N LYS A 166 -30.21 0.81 7.72
CA LYS A 166 -29.51 1.04 6.46
C LYS A 166 -28.24 0.20 6.48
N GLU A 167 -28.30 -0.92 5.77
CA GLU A 167 -27.14 -1.71 5.41
C GLU A 167 -26.00 -0.78 4.94
N LEU A 168 -24.88 -0.86 5.66
CA LEU A 168 -23.64 -0.22 5.26
C LEU A 168 -23.30 -0.65 3.82
N PRO A 169 -23.06 0.26 2.88
CA PRO A 169 -22.52 -0.13 1.58
C PRO A 169 -21.05 -0.52 1.78
N LEU A 170 -20.83 -1.77 2.16
CA LEU A 170 -19.56 -2.45 1.97
C LEU A 170 -19.29 -2.50 0.47
N LEU A 171 -18.05 -2.17 0.06
CA LEU A 171 -17.58 -2.39 -1.31
C LEU A 171 -18.00 -3.80 -1.76
N GLN A 172 -18.90 -3.85 -2.75
CA GLN A 172 -19.37 -5.09 -3.37
C GLN A 172 -18.15 -5.91 -3.80
N GLY A 173 -17.89 -7.04 -3.12
CA GLY A 173 -16.85 -7.99 -3.54
C GLY A 173 -15.96 -8.57 -2.45
N ASN A 174 -16.10 -8.21 -1.17
CA ASN A 174 -15.32 -8.84 -0.10
C ASN A 174 -15.83 -10.27 0.24
N LYS A 175 -15.57 -11.23 -0.65
CA LYS A 175 -15.60 -12.67 -0.35
C LYS A 175 -14.27 -13.20 0.22
N ASN A 176 -13.33 -12.32 0.56
CA ASN A 176 -12.03 -12.68 1.15
C ASN A 176 -12.06 -12.86 2.68
N LEU A 177 -13.18 -13.40 3.18
CA LEU A 177 -13.42 -13.69 4.60
C LEU A 177 -12.67 -14.94 5.11
N HIS A 178 -11.95 -15.68 4.26
CA HIS A 178 -11.61 -17.08 4.54
C HIS A 178 -10.23 -17.40 5.14
N ASN A 179 -9.36 -16.43 5.44
CA ASN A 179 -7.97 -16.76 5.84
C ASN A 179 -7.51 -16.28 7.23
N SER A 180 -8.33 -15.54 7.99
CA SER A 180 -8.08 -15.26 9.41
C SER A 180 -9.29 -15.71 10.23
N GLU A 181 -9.06 -16.39 11.36
CA GLU A 181 -10.13 -16.79 12.29
C GLU A 181 -10.90 -15.58 12.87
N TYR A 182 -10.37 -14.36 12.71
CA TYR A 182 -10.84 -13.13 13.36
C TYR A 182 -11.28 -11.99 12.41
N GLY A 183 -11.32 -12.21 11.08
CA GLY A 183 -11.56 -11.13 10.11
C GLY A 183 -10.36 -10.15 10.01
N ILE A 184 -10.56 -8.95 9.43
CA ILE A 184 -9.51 -7.93 9.33
C ILE A 184 -9.48 -7.14 10.65
N ILE A 185 -8.60 -7.53 11.56
CA ILE A 185 -8.50 -6.97 12.92
C ILE A 185 -8.30 -5.45 12.94
N LEU A 186 -7.49 -4.94 12.00
CA LEU A 186 -7.19 -3.52 11.84
C LEU A 186 -8.35 -2.71 11.22
N ALA A 187 -9.46 -3.34 10.84
CA ALA A 187 -10.68 -2.62 10.43
C ALA A 187 -11.31 -1.86 11.61
N ASN A 188 -11.07 -2.31 12.84
CA ASN A 188 -11.46 -1.57 14.04
C ASN A 188 -10.47 -0.42 14.29
N LEU A 189 -10.98 0.82 14.32
CA LEU A 189 -10.15 2.02 14.48
C LEU A 189 -9.40 2.07 15.81
N SER A 190 -9.94 1.47 16.88
CA SER A 190 -9.26 1.38 18.19
C SER A 190 -8.06 0.44 18.11
N ASN A 191 -8.24 -0.72 17.47
CA ASN A 191 -7.14 -1.68 17.24
C ASN A 191 -6.08 -1.07 16.32
N LEU A 192 -6.50 -0.34 15.28
CA LEU A 192 -5.58 0.38 14.41
C LEU A 192 -4.76 1.43 15.19
N HIS A 193 -5.40 2.18 16.08
CA HIS A 193 -4.72 3.16 16.93
C HIS A 193 -3.70 2.52 17.86
N GLU A 194 -4.09 1.45 18.57
CA GLU A 194 -3.17 0.68 19.41
C GLU A 194 -2.01 0.11 18.61
N PHE A 195 -2.29 -0.47 17.45
CA PHE A 195 -1.29 -1.02 16.54
C PHE A 195 -0.26 0.03 16.11
N ILE A 196 -0.72 1.22 15.68
CA ILE A 196 0.18 2.31 15.29
C ILE A 196 1.04 2.75 16.50
N ASN A 197 0.42 2.92 17.66
CA ASN A 197 1.12 3.40 18.87
C ASN A 197 2.22 2.43 19.31
N ILE A 198 1.90 1.13 19.39
CA ILE A 198 2.86 0.09 19.81
C ILE A 198 4.08 0.08 18.89
N HIS A 199 3.88 0.07 17.58
CA HIS A 199 4.96 -0.11 16.62
C HIS A 199 5.74 1.16 16.35
N MET A 200 5.10 2.34 16.33
CA MET A 200 5.80 3.61 16.20
C MET A 200 6.67 3.88 17.42
N ASN A 201 6.14 3.72 18.64
CA ASN A 201 6.91 3.91 19.87
C ASN A 201 8.11 2.95 19.93
N TYR A 202 7.91 1.68 19.55
CA TYR A 202 9.00 0.72 19.45
C TYR A 202 10.11 1.19 18.51
N MET A 203 9.78 1.67 17.31
CA MET A 203 10.76 2.18 16.36
C MET A 203 11.48 3.45 16.85
N ASP A 204 10.82 4.27 17.67
CA ASP A 204 11.44 5.46 18.28
C ASP A 204 12.37 5.09 19.43
N GLU A 205 11.94 4.21 20.33
CA GLU A 205 12.74 3.71 21.46
C GLU A 205 14.03 3.02 20.99
N ASN A 206 13.97 2.31 19.86
CA ASN A 206 15.12 1.61 19.27
C ASN A 206 15.89 2.44 18.24
N ASN A 207 15.58 3.74 18.09
CA ASN A 207 16.25 4.66 17.15
C ASN A 207 16.29 4.14 15.70
N HIS A 208 15.22 3.49 15.23
CA HIS A 208 15.13 3.03 13.84
C HIS A 208 15.22 4.20 12.86
N LYS A 209 15.80 3.92 11.69
CA LYS A 209 16.00 4.89 10.60
C LYS A 209 14.66 5.43 10.11
N LEU A 210 14.70 6.66 9.60
CA LEU A 210 13.53 7.28 9.00
C LEU A 210 12.93 6.43 7.87
N LYS A 211 13.80 5.84 7.05
CA LYS A 211 13.40 4.99 5.93
C LYS A 211 12.62 3.74 6.40
N THR A 212 12.98 3.14 7.53
CA THR A 212 12.24 2.02 8.14
C THR A 212 10.83 2.45 8.53
N LYS A 213 10.70 3.63 9.16
CA LYS A 213 9.41 4.20 9.56
C LYS A 213 8.54 4.53 8.34
N THR A 214 9.11 5.08 7.28
CA THR A 214 8.43 5.32 6.00
C THR A 214 7.96 4.01 5.35
N ILE A 215 8.80 2.97 5.33
CA ILE A 215 8.41 1.65 4.80
C ILE A 215 7.23 1.08 5.56
N PHE A 216 7.27 1.13 6.90
CA PHE A 216 6.17 0.68 7.74
C PHE A 216 4.87 1.44 7.45
N ILE A 217 4.92 2.77 7.43
CA ILE A 217 3.75 3.60 7.15
C ILE A 217 3.19 3.32 5.76
N ASN A 218 4.03 3.16 4.74
CA ASN A 218 3.59 2.82 3.39
C ASN A 218 2.92 1.44 3.31
N CYS A 219 3.46 0.44 4.01
CA CYS A 219 2.82 -0.87 4.10
C CYS A 219 1.45 -0.78 4.81
N LEU A 220 1.35 0.02 5.86
CA LEU A 220 0.10 0.22 6.60
C LEU A 220 -0.94 1.01 5.79
N LEU A 221 -0.53 2.07 5.08
CA LEU A 221 -1.36 2.81 4.13
C LEU A 221 -1.90 1.88 3.04
N ASN A 222 -1.05 1.00 2.50
CA ASN A 222 -1.46 0.02 1.49
C ASN A 222 -2.48 -0.98 2.06
N HIS A 223 -2.25 -1.48 3.28
CA HIS A 223 -3.21 -2.35 3.96
C HIS A 223 -4.57 -1.68 4.14
N ILE A 224 -4.59 -0.46 4.67
CA ILE A 224 -5.83 0.31 4.87
C ILE A 224 -6.51 0.60 3.54
N MET A 225 -5.76 0.97 2.50
CA MET A 225 -6.33 1.21 1.16
C MET A 225 -7.02 -0.04 0.58
N ILE A 226 -6.45 -1.24 0.81
CA ILE A 226 -7.01 -2.50 0.28
C ILE A 226 -8.22 -2.98 1.09
N PHE A 227 -8.17 -2.83 2.41
CA PHE A 227 -9.10 -3.50 3.32
C PHE A 227 -10.09 -2.57 4.03
N LEU A 228 -9.82 -1.26 4.07
CA LEU A 228 -10.63 -0.24 4.71
C LEU A 228 -11.03 0.86 3.71
N ASN A 229 -11.78 1.86 4.17
CA ASN A 229 -12.12 3.07 3.41
C ASN A 229 -11.13 4.22 3.66
N HIS A 230 -11.29 5.33 2.93
CA HIS A 230 -10.44 6.51 3.11
C HIS A 230 -10.48 7.09 4.54
N SER A 231 -11.58 6.94 5.27
CA SER A 231 -11.63 7.35 6.68
C SER A 231 -10.62 6.60 7.56
N GLY A 232 -10.25 5.36 7.22
CA GLY A 232 -9.15 4.65 7.87
C GLY A 232 -7.80 5.33 7.68
N ILE A 233 -7.55 5.89 6.49
CA ILE A 233 -6.34 6.68 6.19
C ILE A 233 -6.33 7.96 7.01
N VAL A 234 -7.47 8.66 7.10
CA VAL A 234 -7.60 9.86 7.93
C VAL A 234 -7.36 9.54 9.41
N SER A 235 -7.84 8.40 9.90
CA SER A 235 -7.58 7.92 11.27
C SER A 235 -6.09 7.64 11.50
N LEU A 236 -5.41 6.96 10.56
CA LEU A 236 -3.97 6.75 10.62
C LEU A 236 -3.21 8.09 10.70
N LEU A 237 -3.52 9.04 9.82
CA LEU A 237 -2.88 10.36 9.80
C LEU A 237 -3.13 11.13 11.10
N LYS A 238 -4.35 11.06 11.63
CA LYS A 238 -4.72 11.65 12.93
C LYS A 238 -3.89 11.05 14.06
N ASN A 239 -3.74 9.72 14.11
CA ASN A 239 -2.95 9.04 15.15
C ASN A 239 -1.46 9.40 15.06
N LEU A 240 -0.90 9.42 13.85
CA LEU A 240 0.48 9.86 13.62
C LEU A 240 0.70 11.31 14.08
N HIS A 241 -0.27 12.19 13.83
CA HIS A 241 -0.24 13.58 14.30
C HIS A 241 -0.26 13.66 15.84
N TYR A 242 -1.12 12.90 16.53
CA TYR A 242 -1.16 12.90 18.00
C TYR A 242 0.09 12.32 18.66
N LEU A 243 0.63 11.22 18.13
CA LEU A 243 1.84 10.57 18.66
C LEU A 243 3.08 11.46 18.61
N LYS A 244 3.13 12.39 17.64
CA LYS A 244 4.33 13.18 17.35
C LYS A 244 4.16 14.67 17.58
N GLY A 245 2.97 15.11 17.97
CA GLY A 245 2.66 16.51 18.24
C GLY A 245 2.40 17.34 16.97
N SER A 246 1.96 18.58 17.20
CA SER A 246 1.38 19.49 16.20
C SER A 246 2.38 20.11 15.21
N SER A 247 3.65 19.72 15.20
CA SER A 247 4.56 20.23 14.19
C SER A 247 4.31 19.52 12.85
N ILE A 248 3.69 20.27 11.94
CA ILE A 248 3.51 20.01 10.50
C ILE A 248 4.76 19.44 9.81
N ILE A 249 5.94 19.53 10.43
CA ILE A 249 7.23 19.00 9.95
C ILE A 249 7.30 17.46 10.04
N ILE A 250 6.52 16.79 10.92
CA ILE A 250 6.75 15.37 11.24
C ILE A 250 5.98 14.40 10.32
N THR A 251 4.81 14.77 9.80
CA THR A 251 4.19 14.01 8.69
C THR A 251 5.02 14.08 7.41
N ASN A 252 5.88 15.09 7.24
CA ASN A 252 6.76 15.24 6.07
C ASN A 252 7.98 14.32 6.09
N ASN A 253 8.48 13.93 7.26
CA ASN A 253 9.61 13.01 7.31
C ASN A 253 9.18 11.58 6.95
N TYR A 254 7.95 11.21 7.30
CA TYR A 254 7.48 9.84 7.09
C TYR A 254 6.74 9.62 5.77
N LEU A 255 6.06 10.63 5.23
CA LEU A 255 5.26 10.50 4.02
C LEU A 255 6.06 10.88 2.78
N ASP A 256 6.34 9.90 1.93
CA ASP A 256 7.03 10.07 0.65
C ASP A 256 6.06 10.09 -0.54
N SER A 257 6.60 10.13 -1.76
CA SER A 257 5.79 10.09 -2.99
C SER A 257 4.90 8.83 -3.07
N ILE A 258 5.33 7.70 -2.51
CA ILE A 258 4.54 6.46 -2.49
C ILE A 258 3.38 6.61 -1.50
N SER A 259 3.62 7.17 -0.32
CA SER A 259 2.57 7.47 0.67
C SER A 259 1.45 8.29 0.04
N TRP A 260 1.80 9.37 -0.67
CA TRP A 260 0.82 10.25 -1.31
C TRP A 260 0.05 9.57 -2.45
N LYS A 261 0.70 8.69 -3.22
CA LYS A 261 0.00 7.87 -4.23
C LYS A 261 -1.04 6.94 -3.60
N LEU A 262 -0.73 6.34 -2.45
CA LEU A 262 -1.66 5.47 -1.72
C LEU A 262 -2.82 6.27 -1.10
N ILE A 263 -2.52 7.41 -0.48
CA ILE A 263 -3.54 8.31 0.09
C ILE A 263 -4.51 8.78 -0.99
N LEU A 264 -4.01 9.31 -2.11
CA LEU A 264 -4.86 9.80 -3.20
C LEU A 264 -5.56 8.66 -3.95
N LYS A 265 -4.96 7.47 -4.07
CA LYS A 265 -5.66 6.29 -4.58
C LYS A 265 -6.85 5.92 -3.71
N SER A 266 -6.68 5.85 -2.39
CA SER A 266 -7.77 5.55 -1.47
C SER A 266 -8.89 6.59 -1.53
N LEU A 267 -8.53 7.87 -1.72
CA LEU A 267 -9.47 8.96 -1.88
C LEU A 267 -10.28 8.80 -3.17
N SER A 268 -9.61 8.44 -4.27
CA SER A 268 -10.25 8.24 -5.58
C SER A 268 -11.35 7.19 -5.53
N ASP A 269 -11.26 6.20 -4.64
CA ASP A 269 -12.27 5.15 -4.48
C ASP A 269 -13.33 5.47 -3.41
N SER A 270 -13.24 6.62 -2.72
CA SER A 270 -14.10 6.98 -1.58
C SER A 270 -15.14 8.07 -1.89
N THR A 271 -16.01 8.33 -0.91
CA THR A 271 -17.01 9.40 -0.93
C THR A 271 -16.52 10.71 -0.30
N SER A 272 -15.29 10.75 0.26
CA SER A 272 -14.76 11.89 1.02
C SER A 272 -14.15 12.99 0.12
N LYS A 273 -14.95 13.58 -0.76
CA LYS A 273 -14.51 14.50 -1.83
C LYS A 273 -13.81 15.77 -1.33
N LYS A 274 -14.30 16.41 -0.26
CA LYS A 274 -13.72 17.65 0.28
C LYS A 274 -12.26 17.48 0.67
N CYS A 275 -11.86 16.26 1.04
CA CYS A 275 -10.48 15.93 1.39
C CYS A 275 -9.50 16.15 0.23
N GLY A 276 -9.94 15.99 -1.04
CA GLY A 276 -9.09 16.18 -2.20
C GLY A 276 -8.48 17.57 -2.30
N LYS A 277 -9.28 18.61 -2.01
CA LYS A 277 -8.80 20.00 -2.05
C LYS A 277 -7.80 20.28 -0.93
N ILE A 278 -7.99 19.69 0.25
CA ILE A 278 -7.09 19.82 1.40
C ILE A 278 -5.73 19.21 1.06
N TYR A 279 -5.71 17.97 0.56
CA TYR A 279 -4.47 17.31 0.16
C TYR A 279 -3.77 18.04 -0.99
N TYR A 280 -4.53 18.52 -1.99
CA TYR A 280 -3.97 19.28 -3.10
C TYR A 280 -3.30 20.57 -2.62
N ASN A 281 -3.98 21.36 -1.79
CA ASN A 281 -3.43 22.60 -1.24
C ASN A 281 -2.15 22.30 -0.43
N TYR A 282 -2.18 21.25 0.40
CA TYR A 282 -1.02 20.82 1.15
C TYR A 282 0.17 20.47 0.24
N LEU A 283 -0.05 19.61 -0.78
CA LEU A 283 0.98 19.24 -1.74
C LEU A 283 1.52 20.45 -2.52
N LYS A 284 0.67 21.43 -2.85
CA LYS A 284 1.11 22.67 -3.49
C LYS A 284 2.01 23.52 -2.60
N THR A 285 1.74 23.61 -1.29
CA THR A 285 2.67 24.27 -0.35
C THR A 285 4.02 23.55 -0.25
N ARG A 286 4.09 22.29 -0.67
CA ARG A 286 5.23 21.37 -0.59
C ARG A 286 5.83 21.00 -1.95
N GLN A 287 5.54 21.77 -2.99
CA GLN A 287 5.91 21.40 -4.36
C GLN A 287 7.43 21.25 -4.58
N ASN A 288 8.26 21.85 -3.71
CA ASN A 288 9.71 21.68 -3.73
C ASN A 288 10.18 20.31 -3.20
N ASP A 289 9.38 19.68 -2.33
CA ASP A 289 9.72 18.41 -1.67
C ASP A 289 9.03 17.22 -2.37
N ILE A 290 7.78 17.43 -2.84
CA ILE A 290 6.94 16.39 -3.42
C ILE A 290 6.35 16.90 -4.74
N GLU A 291 6.75 16.27 -5.84
CA GLU A 291 6.16 16.53 -7.14
C GLU A 291 4.77 15.91 -7.26
N ILE A 292 3.76 16.74 -7.58
CA ILE A 292 2.42 16.25 -7.91
C ILE A 292 2.44 15.65 -9.32
N THR A 293 2.54 14.31 -9.38
CA THR A 293 2.62 13.56 -10.64
C THR A 293 1.30 13.55 -11.43
N PRO A 294 1.30 13.24 -12.74
CA PRO A 294 0.07 13.08 -13.52
C PRO A 294 -0.91 12.04 -12.94
N MET A 295 -0.37 10.96 -12.35
CA MET A 295 -1.17 9.95 -11.64
C MET A 295 -1.89 10.52 -10.40
N MET A 296 -1.27 11.45 -9.67
CA MET A 296 -1.91 12.09 -8.52
C MET A 296 -3.04 13.03 -8.97
N TYR A 297 -2.83 13.78 -10.06
CA TYR A 297 -3.90 14.59 -10.67
C TYR A 297 -5.06 13.71 -11.16
N SER A 298 -4.78 12.57 -11.80
CA SER A 298 -5.83 11.67 -12.29
C SER A 298 -6.68 11.10 -11.15
N GLN A 299 -6.06 10.79 -10.01
CA GLN A 299 -6.76 10.35 -8.79
C GLN A 299 -7.65 11.46 -8.19
N LEU A 300 -7.16 12.71 -8.13
CA LEU A 300 -7.95 13.87 -7.67
C LEU A 300 -9.16 14.12 -8.57
N ILE A 301 -8.96 14.02 -9.89
CA ILE A 301 -10.05 14.15 -10.88
C ILE A 301 -11.07 13.03 -10.70
N MET A 302 -10.62 11.79 -10.52
CA MET A 302 -11.50 10.63 -10.30
C MET A 302 -12.35 10.80 -9.04
N THR A 303 -11.80 11.37 -7.96
CA THR A 303 -12.57 11.68 -6.74
C THR A 303 -13.77 12.59 -7.03
N CYS A 304 -13.60 13.61 -7.87
CA CYS A 304 -14.69 14.52 -8.24
C CYS A 304 -15.79 13.81 -9.02
N MET A 305 -15.40 12.89 -9.91
CA MET A 305 -16.31 12.14 -10.78
C MET A 305 -17.16 11.10 -10.02
N ASN A 306 -16.72 10.62 -8.86
CA ASN A 306 -17.46 9.62 -8.09
C ASN A 306 -18.65 10.22 -7.31
N GLY A 307 -19.81 10.39 -7.94
CA GLY A 307 -21.09 10.68 -7.25
C GLY A 307 -22.11 11.42 -8.11
N ASP A 308 -23.25 11.77 -7.52
CA ASP A 308 -24.38 12.41 -8.22
C ASP A 308 -23.93 13.66 -8.99
N SER A 309 -24.26 13.64 -10.29
CA SER A 309 -23.42 14.16 -11.37
C SER A 309 -23.46 15.67 -11.57
N ASN A 310 -24.21 16.44 -10.79
CA ASN A 310 -24.46 17.86 -11.13
C ASN A 310 -23.62 18.88 -10.34
N GLY A 311 -22.86 18.46 -9.33
CA GLY A 311 -22.16 19.40 -8.43
C GLY A 311 -20.67 19.62 -8.70
N TYR A 312 -19.97 18.65 -9.30
CA TYR A 312 -18.51 18.54 -9.14
C TYR A 312 -17.70 18.69 -10.44
N PHE A 313 -18.33 19.00 -11.57
CA PHE A 313 -17.61 19.28 -12.82
C PHE A 313 -16.69 20.50 -12.69
N HIS A 314 -17.07 21.49 -11.87
CA HIS A 314 -16.19 22.63 -11.56
C HIS A 314 -14.88 22.20 -10.90
N ASP A 315 -14.91 21.18 -10.03
CA ASP A 315 -13.70 20.64 -9.41
C ASP A 315 -12.86 19.81 -10.40
N VAL A 316 -13.51 19.08 -11.32
CA VAL A 316 -12.83 18.40 -12.43
C VAL A 316 -12.08 19.43 -13.28
N LEU A 317 -12.75 20.51 -13.70
CA LEU A 317 -12.14 21.60 -14.44
C LEU A 317 -10.99 22.23 -13.67
N PHE A 318 -11.16 22.47 -12.37
CA PHE A 318 -10.12 23.01 -11.51
C PHE A 318 -8.84 22.17 -11.59
N TYR A 319 -8.92 20.85 -11.36
CA TYR A 319 -7.74 19.99 -11.39
C TYR A 319 -7.13 19.84 -12.78
N ILE A 320 -7.94 19.84 -13.84
CA ILE A 320 -7.43 19.82 -15.23
C ILE A 320 -6.67 21.11 -15.56
N ILE A 321 -7.20 22.27 -15.17
CA ILE A 321 -6.52 23.55 -15.35
C ILE A 321 -5.19 23.56 -14.60
N GLU A 322 -5.17 23.13 -13.34
CA GLU A 322 -3.95 23.07 -12.53
C GLU A 322 -2.94 22.06 -13.09
N TYR A 323 -3.41 20.92 -13.63
CA TYR A 323 -2.57 19.97 -14.35
C TYR A 323 -1.89 20.63 -15.54
N PHE A 324 -2.64 21.32 -16.41
CA PHE A 324 -2.07 21.95 -17.61
C PHE A 324 -1.16 23.15 -17.32
N LYS A 325 -1.33 23.81 -16.17
CA LYS A 325 -0.35 24.80 -15.69
C LYS A 325 1.01 24.18 -15.37
N GLN A 326 1.04 22.92 -14.96
CA GLN A 326 2.27 22.20 -14.57
C GLN A 326 2.83 21.32 -15.69
N TYR A 327 1.96 20.73 -16.50
CA TYR A 327 2.29 19.81 -17.58
C TYR A 327 1.72 20.33 -18.90
N SER A 328 2.57 20.48 -19.91
CA SER A 328 2.19 21.02 -21.22
C SER A 328 1.57 20.00 -22.18
N LYS A 329 1.38 18.75 -21.75
CA LYS A 329 0.87 17.65 -22.58
C LYS A 329 -0.10 16.80 -21.79
N LEU A 330 -1.12 16.26 -22.47
CA LEU A 330 -2.02 15.25 -21.91
C LEU A 330 -1.28 13.93 -21.73
N SER A 331 -1.25 13.44 -20.48
CA SER A 331 -0.77 12.10 -20.13
C SER A 331 -1.85 11.03 -20.37
N SER A 332 -1.41 9.78 -20.49
CA SER A 332 -2.27 8.59 -20.57
C SER A 332 -3.21 8.46 -19.38
N GLU A 333 -2.74 8.81 -18.19
CA GLU A 333 -3.44 8.69 -16.91
C GLU A 333 -4.62 9.65 -16.86
N ILE A 334 -4.41 10.91 -17.24
CA ILE A 334 -5.48 11.92 -17.30
C ILE A 334 -6.47 11.57 -18.40
N LYS A 335 -5.98 11.15 -19.57
CA LYS A 335 -6.83 10.69 -20.67
C LYS A 335 -7.74 9.54 -20.23
N GLY A 336 -7.19 8.52 -19.57
CA GLY A 336 -7.95 7.35 -19.12
C GLY A 336 -9.07 7.70 -18.12
N VAL A 337 -8.83 8.62 -17.19
CA VAL A 337 -9.85 9.07 -16.23
C VAL A 337 -10.94 9.89 -16.92
N LEU A 338 -10.58 10.78 -17.84
CA LEU A 338 -11.55 11.55 -18.62
C LEU A 338 -12.37 10.66 -19.57
N ASP A 339 -11.74 9.66 -20.20
CA ASP A 339 -12.42 8.67 -21.05
C ASP A 339 -13.47 7.90 -20.22
N TYR A 340 -13.10 7.45 -19.00
CA TYR A 340 -14.02 6.79 -18.08
C TYR A 340 -15.19 7.72 -17.69
N GLY A 341 -14.90 8.94 -17.22
CA GLY A 341 -15.94 9.90 -16.85
C GLY A 341 -16.84 10.29 -18.03
N GLY A 342 -16.29 10.39 -19.24
CA GLY A 342 -17.01 10.70 -20.47
C GLY A 342 -18.01 9.63 -20.93
N GLN A 343 -17.93 8.41 -20.38
CA GLN A 343 -18.97 7.37 -20.58
C GLN A 343 -20.27 7.71 -19.86
N TYR A 344 -20.19 8.51 -18.79
CA TYR A 344 -21.32 8.82 -17.90
C TYR A 344 -21.73 10.29 -17.94
N ASP A 345 -20.79 11.21 -18.26
CA ASP A 345 -21.02 12.65 -18.30
C ASP A 345 -20.58 13.25 -19.65
N ILE A 346 -21.55 13.79 -20.39
CA ILE A 346 -21.32 14.45 -21.68
C ILE A 346 -20.40 15.67 -21.57
N ASN A 347 -20.38 16.36 -20.43
CA ASN A 347 -19.51 17.50 -20.19
C ASN A 347 -18.05 17.05 -20.09
N VAL A 348 -17.79 15.92 -19.42
CA VAL A 348 -16.45 15.32 -19.33
C VAL A 348 -15.98 14.83 -20.70
N LYS A 349 -16.88 14.23 -21.49
CA LYS A 349 -16.57 13.85 -22.87
C LYS A 349 -16.21 15.06 -23.74
N THR A 350 -17.02 16.12 -23.67
CA THR A 350 -16.78 17.37 -24.41
C THR A 350 -15.45 18.01 -23.98
N LEU A 351 -15.15 17.98 -22.69
CA LEU A 351 -13.86 18.44 -22.14
C LEU A 351 -12.68 17.68 -22.75
N LEU A 352 -12.77 16.34 -22.80
CA LEU A 352 -11.73 15.52 -23.39
C LEU A 352 -11.55 15.80 -24.90
N ASP A 353 -12.65 15.88 -25.65
CA ASP A 353 -12.62 16.19 -27.08
C ASP A 353 -11.94 17.53 -27.36
N ASN A 354 -12.23 18.55 -26.53
CA ASN A 354 -11.59 19.87 -26.62
C ASN A 354 -10.07 19.79 -26.38
N ILE A 355 -9.63 19.01 -25.38
CA ILE A 355 -8.21 18.84 -25.07
C ILE A 355 -7.50 18.11 -26.23
N ILE A 356 -8.10 17.03 -26.76
CA ILE A 356 -7.52 16.26 -27.88
C ILE A 356 -7.42 17.13 -29.14
N ASN A 357 -8.48 17.90 -29.46
CA ASN A 357 -8.47 18.81 -30.59
C ASN A 357 -7.39 19.88 -30.46
N TRP A 358 -7.20 20.44 -29.27
CA TRP A 358 -6.12 21.39 -28.98
C TRP A 358 -4.72 20.76 -29.17
N GLN A 359 -4.50 19.55 -28.66
CA GLN A 359 -3.21 18.86 -28.84
C GLN A 359 -2.88 18.63 -30.31
N ASN A 360 -3.90 18.38 -31.14
CA ASN A 360 -3.73 18.18 -32.58
C ASN A 360 -3.56 19.50 -33.36
N SER A 361 -4.01 20.63 -32.81
CA SER A 361 -3.93 21.93 -33.49
C SER A 361 -2.63 22.69 -33.27
N ASN A 362 -1.73 22.20 -32.41
CA ASN A 362 -0.49 22.89 -32.00
C ASN A 362 -0.72 24.32 -31.48
N GLU A 363 -1.92 24.62 -30.97
CA GLU A 363 -2.27 25.91 -30.38
C GLU A 363 -1.53 26.13 -29.04
N ASN A 364 -1.31 27.39 -28.66
CA ASN A 364 -0.75 27.71 -27.35
C ASN A 364 -1.68 27.21 -26.23
N ILE A 365 -1.10 26.70 -25.13
CA ILE A 365 -1.83 26.23 -23.95
C ILE A 365 -2.74 27.29 -23.33
N GLU A 366 -2.41 28.58 -23.47
CA GLU A 366 -3.26 29.68 -23.03
C GLU A 366 -4.64 29.68 -23.71
N ILE A 367 -4.71 29.22 -24.96
CA ILE A 367 -5.96 29.10 -25.73
C ILE A 367 -6.81 27.95 -25.19
N LEU A 368 -6.19 26.84 -24.78
CA LEU A 368 -6.89 25.77 -24.09
C LEU A 368 -7.44 26.29 -22.75
N LEU A 369 -6.60 26.92 -21.94
CA LEU A 369 -6.98 27.41 -20.62
C LEU A 369 -8.10 28.45 -20.64
N SER A 370 -8.20 29.29 -21.69
CA SER A 370 -9.34 30.19 -21.87
C SER A 370 -10.60 29.42 -22.24
N LYS A 371 -10.54 28.54 -23.25
CA LYS A 371 -11.66 27.68 -23.67
C LYS A 371 -12.23 26.85 -22.52
N LEU A 372 -11.38 26.34 -21.63
CA LEU A 372 -11.79 25.54 -20.47
C LEU A 372 -12.58 26.34 -19.42
N LYS A 373 -12.33 27.65 -19.29
CA LYS A 373 -13.06 28.52 -18.35
C LYS A 373 -14.47 28.84 -18.82
N ASP A 374 -14.70 28.81 -20.14
CA ASP A 374 -15.96 29.19 -20.76
C ASP A 374 -16.92 28.00 -20.99
N ILE A 375 -16.58 26.80 -20.50
CA ILE A 375 -17.41 25.60 -20.67
C ILE A 375 -18.74 25.76 -19.93
N GLN A 376 -19.84 25.78 -20.69
CA GLN A 376 -21.19 25.73 -20.16
C GLN A 376 -21.60 24.27 -19.87
N LEU A 377 -22.15 24.05 -18.68
CA LEU A 377 -22.63 22.75 -18.21
C LEU A 377 -23.93 22.35 -18.91
N LYS A 378 -23.94 21.17 -19.51
CA LYS A 378 -25.16 20.52 -19.99
C LYS A 378 -25.78 19.68 -18.87
N PRO A 379 -27.12 19.59 -18.81
CA PRO A 379 -27.80 18.66 -17.92
C PRO A 379 -27.39 17.21 -18.21
N ILE A 380 -27.36 16.38 -17.17
CA ILE A 380 -26.91 14.98 -17.26
C ILE A 380 -28.11 14.05 -17.12
N ASP A 381 -28.28 13.13 -18.06
CA ASP A 381 -29.42 12.22 -18.12
C ASP A 381 -29.25 10.98 -17.23
N ASN A 382 -28.01 10.63 -16.82
CA ASN A 382 -27.71 9.45 -16.00
C ASN A 382 -26.65 9.77 -14.91
N PRO A 383 -27.05 10.01 -13.66
CA PRO A 383 -26.10 10.26 -12.58
C PRO A 383 -25.28 9.01 -12.22
N ILE A 384 -24.02 9.23 -11.85
CA ILE A 384 -23.11 8.18 -11.37
C ILE A 384 -23.61 7.67 -10.03
N LYS A 385 -24.03 6.40 -9.99
CA LYS A 385 -24.78 5.75 -8.89
C LYS A 385 -24.06 5.58 -7.53
N ARG A 386 -22.89 6.17 -7.30
CA ARG A 386 -22.24 6.08 -5.98
C ARG A 386 -22.90 7.08 -5.03
N GLN A 387 -23.63 6.58 -4.04
CA GLN A 387 -24.28 7.39 -3.01
C GLN A 387 -23.22 8.20 -2.27
N TYR A 388 -23.26 9.52 -2.44
CA TYR A 388 -22.41 10.44 -1.69
C TYR A 388 -22.85 10.45 -0.22
N LEU A 389 -21.87 10.34 0.69
CA LEU A 389 -22.12 10.27 2.13
C LEU A 389 -21.53 11.51 2.84
N GLU A 390 -22.32 12.57 2.92
CA GLU A 390 -21.87 13.88 3.41
C GLU A 390 -21.31 13.86 4.84
N LYS A 391 -21.89 13.06 5.74
CA LYS A 391 -21.42 12.93 7.13
C LYS A 391 -19.96 12.48 7.22
N TYR A 392 -19.55 11.54 6.36
CA TYR A 392 -18.18 11.03 6.33
C TYR A 392 -17.23 12.06 5.73
N ASP A 393 -17.63 12.70 4.63
CA ASP A 393 -16.80 13.71 3.97
C ASP A 393 -16.54 14.92 4.88
N SER A 394 -17.56 15.42 5.58
CA SER A 394 -17.41 16.54 6.51
C SER A 394 -16.53 16.18 7.72
N ARG A 395 -16.75 15.02 8.35
CA ARG A 395 -15.91 14.57 9.48
C ARG A 395 -14.44 14.38 9.07
N ASP A 396 -14.22 13.74 7.94
CA ASP A 396 -12.87 13.44 7.45
C ASP A 396 -12.15 14.75 7.08
N SER A 397 -12.81 15.66 6.38
CA SER A 397 -12.25 16.96 6.01
C SER A 397 -11.93 17.84 7.23
N GLU A 398 -12.81 17.93 8.23
CA GLU A 398 -12.54 18.65 9.49
C GLU A 398 -11.31 18.10 10.23
N THR A 399 -11.15 16.77 10.22
CA THR A 399 -9.99 16.11 10.83
C THR A 399 -8.71 16.46 10.08
N LEU A 400 -8.74 16.42 8.75
CA LEU A 400 -7.58 16.76 7.92
C LEU A 400 -7.19 18.23 8.01
N MET A 401 -8.16 19.15 8.15
CA MET A 401 -7.86 20.56 8.38
C MET A 401 -7.02 20.73 9.64
N LYS A 402 -7.36 20.05 10.74
CA LYS A 402 -6.56 20.10 11.99
C LYS A 402 -5.15 19.52 11.85
N ILE A 403 -4.93 18.64 10.87
CA ILE A 403 -3.63 17.99 10.64
C ILE A 403 -2.74 18.85 9.73
N PHE A 404 -3.33 19.52 8.73
CA PHE A 404 -2.60 20.17 7.63
C PHE A 404 -2.72 21.70 7.55
N GLN A 405 -3.61 22.32 8.34
CA GLN A 405 -3.75 23.77 8.49
C GLN A 405 -3.38 24.16 9.91
#